data_AF-A0A0M4GNL7-F1
#
_entry.id   AF-A0A0M4GNL7-F1
#
_cell.length_a   1.000
_cell.length_b   1.000
_cell.length_c   1.000
_cell.angle_alpha   90.00
_cell.angle_beta   90.00
_cell.angle_gamma   90.00
#
_symmetry.space_group_name_H-M   'P 1'
#
loop_
_entity.id
_entity.type
_entity.pdbx_description
1 polymer ?
#
loop_
_entity_poly.entity_id
_entity_poly.type
_entity_poly.pdbx_seq_one_letter_code
_entity_poly.pdbx_strand_id
1 'polypeptide(L)'
;MKRFLLSLLALATLVGCNSKDDNTPTPAKPLSEQQQAYLPTKKVKRISCTYIDEGTTSNTNSPNSYLEAELYNQTYTLRTAEYLYEYDNMGRINKVTIKQERKPEDVRTFTYKDYSVIITAPYDTEVNGQYDIQAVEYGLNAAGNTLGFGMYNEKQQLKSVSDEIITWENDNITKIISKDDREGNKILETVLTYYNNENKNKFNVFSFDFSRESRSFMNYFEMPIALIIGASPKNLPKKVVIPSSRYNGEIENKIIELAYTFDNDGFVKNISENEYLRTGTSVGAYYQNPSYGDIDATTMSNTLQDLMTKIDNGTVTGKSYKVINNKQNERVIQFTIPIKVEKDSNGKPLNLIVDKICEYTFRYITENNQKKLSQIEMNITFKPHLVTHYELNY
;
A
#
# COMPACT_ATOMS: atom_id res chain seq x y z
N MET A 1 12.75 -3.48 3.86
CA MET A 1 11.60 -2.56 3.95
C MET A 1 11.99 -1.42 4.86
N LYS A 2 11.89 -0.17 4.41
CA LYS A 2 11.98 0.99 5.30
C LYS A 2 10.57 1.22 5.83
N ARG A 3 10.18 0.55 6.92
CA ARG A 3 9.07 1.04 7.75
C ARG A 3 9.59 2.32 8.42
N PHE A 4 8.74 3.34 8.52
CA PHE A 4 9.06 4.73 8.90
C PHE A 4 10.06 4.85 10.07
N LEU A 5 11.35 4.75 9.76
CA LEU A 5 12.44 5.27 10.57
C LEU A 5 12.77 6.63 9.98
N LEU A 6 11.99 7.62 10.41
CA LEU A 6 12.23 9.03 10.16
C LEU A 6 13.62 9.36 10.73
N SER A 7 14.59 9.51 9.84
CA SER A 7 15.93 9.97 10.16
C SER A 7 15.92 11.47 10.37
N LEU A 8 15.46 11.92 11.54
CA LEU A 8 15.67 13.29 12.04
C LEU A 8 16.01 13.19 13.52
N LEU A 9 17.10 13.84 13.92
CA LEU A 9 17.74 13.83 15.25
C LEU A 9 16.78 13.46 16.41
N ALA A 10 16.77 12.17 16.76
CA ALA A 10 16.26 11.73 18.05
C ALA A 10 17.31 12.14 19.11
N LEU A 11 16.90 12.93 20.10
CA LEU A 11 17.65 13.01 21.34
C LEU A 11 17.48 11.67 22.06
N ALA A 12 18.37 10.72 21.78
CA ALA A 12 18.49 9.49 22.54
C ALA A 12 18.99 9.85 23.94
N THR A 13 18.07 10.09 24.88
CA THR A 13 18.43 10.15 26.29
C THR A 13 18.67 8.72 26.76
N LEU A 14 19.95 8.32 26.77
CA LEU A 14 20.42 7.19 27.57
C LEU A 14 20.02 7.46 29.02
N VAL A 15 18.97 6.79 29.50
CA VAL A 15 18.55 6.87 30.89
C VAL A 15 19.56 6.06 31.72
N GLY A 16 20.62 6.75 32.17
CA GLY A 16 21.58 6.21 33.11
C GLY A 16 20.96 6.08 34.50
N CYS A 17 21.13 4.90 35.11
CA CYS A 17 20.84 4.67 36.53
C CYS A 17 21.55 5.71 37.42
N ASN A 18 20.75 6.50 38.15
CA ASN A 18 20.96 6.96 39.54
C ASN A 18 20.59 8.44 39.73
N SER A 19 19.31 8.70 39.99
CA SER A 19 18.89 9.67 41.00
C SER A 19 17.54 9.23 41.57
N LYS A 20 17.42 9.31 42.89
CA LYS A 20 16.12 9.24 43.58
C LYS A 20 15.37 10.54 43.27
N ASP A 21 14.69 10.59 42.14
CA ASP A 21 13.70 11.63 41.88
C ASP A 21 12.32 11.09 42.25
N ASP A 22 11.54 11.92 42.94
CA ASP A 22 10.16 11.65 43.31
C ASP A 22 9.35 11.31 42.04
N ASN A 23 9.13 10.02 41.83
CA ASN A 23 8.38 9.45 40.71
C ASN A 23 6.86 9.65 40.84
N THR A 24 6.41 10.81 41.33
CA THR A 24 5.03 11.22 41.11
C THR A 24 4.96 11.91 39.75
N PRO A 25 4.38 11.27 38.71
CA PRO A 25 4.24 11.90 37.42
C PRO A 25 3.39 13.17 37.59
N THR A 26 3.98 14.32 37.24
CA THR A 26 3.23 15.57 37.13
C THR A 26 2.05 15.34 36.17
N PRO A 27 0.80 15.62 36.58
CA PRO A 27 -0.34 15.43 35.70
C PRO A 27 -0.14 16.24 34.42
N ALA A 28 -0.32 15.59 33.26
CA ALA A 28 -0.28 16.30 31.99
C ALA A 28 -1.28 17.45 32.00
N LYS A 29 -0.89 18.60 31.45
CA LYS A 29 -1.78 19.74 31.28
C LYS A 29 -3.06 19.34 30.51
N PRO A 30 -4.23 19.91 30.84
CA PRO A 30 -5.44 19.70 30.04
C PRO A 30 -5.19 20.02 28.57
N LEU A 31 -5.84 19.28 27.67
CA LEU A 31 -5.80 19.57 26.23
C LEU A 31 -6.32 20.99 25.97
N SER A 32 -5.66 21.72 25.08
CA SER A 32 -6.24 22.96 24.54
C SER A 32 -7.50 22.64 23.72
N GLU A 33 -8.39 23.63 23.56
CA GLU A 33 -9.58 23.50 22.68
C GLU A 33 -9.18 23.06 21.26
N GLN A 34 -8.05 23.57 20.77
CA GLN A 34 -7.48 23.21 19.49
C GLN A 34 -7.07 21.74 19.41
N GLN A 35 -6.39 21.21 20.44
CA GLN A 35 -6.02 19.78 20.47
C GLN A 35 -7.25 18.89 20.57
N GLN A 36 -8.25 19.33 21.34
CA GLN A 36 -9.49 18.58 21.52
C GLN A 36 -10.28 18.49 20.21
N ALA A 37 -10.21 19.52 19.35
CA ALA A 37 -10.82 19.52 18.02
C ALA A 37 -10.18 18.52 17.03
N TYR A 38 -8.97 18.04 17.30
CA TYR A 38 -8.31 17.00 16.49
C TYR A 38 -8.76 15.58 16.87
N LEU A 39 -9.32 15.40 18.07
CA LEU A 39 -9.77 14.10 18.54
C LEU A 39 -11.21 13.82 18.06
N PRO A 40 -11.54 12.57 17.71
CA PRO A 40 -12.91 12.22 17.40
C PRO A 40 -13.78 12.28 18.66
N THR A 41 -15.01 12.76 18.51
CA THR A 41 -15.97 12.81 19.64
C THR A 41 -16.48 11.42 20.04
N LYS A 42 -16.44 10.45 19.11
CA LYS A 42 -16.73 9.03 19.36
C LYS A 42 -15.46 8.20 19.19
N LYS A 43 -15.09 7.45 20.23
CA LYS A 43 -13.83 6.71 20.32
C LYS A 43 -13.98 5.30 19.80
N VAL A 44 -13.08 4.84 18.94
CA VAL A 44 -13.04 3.46 18.45
C VAL A 44 -12.27 2.63 19.46
N LYS A 45 -12.85 1.55 19.98
CA LYS A 45 -12.15 0.62 20.89
C LYS A 45 -11.44 -0.51 20.17
N ARG A 46 -12.03 -0.95 19.06
CA ARG A 46 -11.54 -2.11 18.31
C ARG A 46 -11.79 -1.93 16.82
N ILE A 47 -10.80 -2.32 16.02
CA ILE A 47 -10.96 -2.49 14.58
C ILE A 47 -10.62 -3.92 14.23
N SER A 48 -11.55 -4.60 13.56
CA SER A 48 -11.30 -5.92 12.96
C SER A 48 -11.06 -5.73 11.46
N CYS A 49 -10.04 -6.39 10.94
CA CYS A 49 -9.59 -6.26 9.57
C CYS A 49 -9.48 -7.64 8.91
N THR A 50 -9.96 -7.77 7.67
CA THR A 50 -9.72 -8.94 6.82
C THR A 50 -9.03 -8.48 5.54
N TYR A 51 -7.91 -9.12 5.19
CA TYR A 51 -7.11 -8.74 4.04
C TYR A 51 -6.50 -9.95 3.35
N ILE A 52 -6.10 -9.77 2.09
CA ILE A 52 -5.41 -10.80 1.32
C ILE A 52 -3.90 -10.58 1.45
N ASP A 53 -3.20 -11.61 1.91
CA ASP A 53 -1.75 -11.68 1.98
C ASP A 53 -1.20 -12.39 0.73
N GLU A 54 -0.16 -11.83 0.13
CA GLU A 54 0.42 -12.32 -1.13
C GLU A 54 1.75 -12.99 -0.85
N GLY A 55 1.95 -14.19 -1.38
CA GLY A 55 3.19 -14.94 -1.25
C GLY A 55 3.62 -15.59 -2.56
N THR A 56 4.81 -16.18 -2.56
CA THR A 56 5.30 -16.98 -3.68
C THR A 56 5.81 -18.36 -3.25
N THR A 57 5.58 -19.39 -4.06
CA THR A 57 6.18 -20.72 -3.91
C THR A 57 7.46 -20.85 -4.72
N SER A 58 8.34 -21.79 -4.34
CA SER A 58 9.58 -22.10 -5.07
C SER A 58 9.42 -23.02 -6.29
N ASN A 59 8.20 -23.44 -6.63
CA ASN A 59 7.99 -24.37 -7.75
C ASN A 59 8.31 -23.70 -9.10
N THR A 60 9.28 -24.28 -9.81
CA THR A 60 9.61 -23.95 -11.19
C THR A 60 8.53 -24.53 -12.10
N ASN A 61 7.64 -23.68 -12.61
CA ASN A 61 6.65 -24.14 -13.59
C ASN A 61 7.31 -24.38 -14.94
N SER A 62 6.83 -25.41 -15.64
CA SER A 62 7.29 -25.75 -16.98
C SER A 62 6.73 -24.76 -18.02
N PRO A 63 7.51 -24.28 -18.99
CA PRO A 63 7.18 -23.17 -19.89
C PRO A 63 6.05 -23.41 -20.91
N ASN A 64 5.31 -24.52 -20.85
CA ASN A 64 4.35 -24.88 -21.89
C ASN A 64 2.94 -24.26 -21.73
N SER A 65 2.66 -23.52 -20.65
CA SER A 65 1.29 -23.02 -20.33
C SER A 65 1.16 -21.51 -20.16
N TYR A 66 2.10 -20.68 -20.66
CA TYR A 66 2.11 -19.22 -20.40
C TYR A 66 0.83 -18.45 -20.72
N LEU A 67 0.02 -18.96 -21.63
CA LEU A 67 -1.25 -18.36 -22.03
C LEU A 67 -2.46 -18.94 -21.26
N GLU A 68 -2.27 -19.88 -20.35
CA GLU A 68 -3.34 -20.45 -19.53
C GLU A 68 -3.61 -19.65 -18.25
N ALA A 69 -4.81 -19.83 -17.69
CA ALA A 69 -5.28 -19.15 -16.49
C ALA A 69 -4.69 -19.76 -15.20
N GLU A 70 -3.36 -19.75 -15.08
CA GLU A 70 -2.61 -20.33 -13.97
C GLU A 70 -1.86 -19.25 -13.17
N LEU A 71 -1.89 -19.38 -11.84
CA LEU A 71 -1.22 -18.46 -10.89
C LEU A 71 0.31 -18.65 -10.82
N TYR A 72 0.85 -19.68 -11.46
CA TYR A 72 2.24 -20.11 -11.33
C TYR A 72 2.68 -20.27 -9.87
N ASN A 73 3.63 -19.45 -9.45
CA ASN A 73 4.17 -19.46 -8.11
C ASN A 73 3.44 -18.48 -7.19
N GLN A 74 2.43 -17.74 -7.64
CA GLN A 74 1.69 -16.80 -6.79
C GLN A 74 0.75 -17.54 -5.85
N THR A 75 0.70 -17.09 -4.60
CA THR A 75 -0.22 -17.59 -3.58
C THR A 75 -0.92 -16.43 -2.91
N TYR A 76 -2.18 -16.67 -2.52
CA TYR A 76 -3.01 -15.69 -1.84
C TYR A 76 -3.58 -16.34 -0.58
N THR A 77 -3.52 -15.63 0.54
CA THR A 77 -4.02 -16.13 1.83
C THR A 77 -4.97 -15.11 2.44
N LEU A 78 -6.16 -15.55 2.84
CA LEU A 78 -7.06 -14.66 3.59
C LEU A 78 -6.58 -14.59 5.04
N ARG A 79 -6.28 -13.37 5.51
CA ARG A 79 -5.76 -13.09 6.84
C ARG A 79 -6.69 -12.17 7.60
N THR A 80 -6.53 -12.20 8.92
CA THR A 80 -7.21 -11.28 9.84
C THR A 80 -6.20 -10.49 10.66
N ALA A 81 -6.56 -9.25 10.98
CA ALA A 81 -5.88 -8.42 11.97
C ALA A 81 -6.89 -7.76 12.91
N GLU A 82 -6.48 -7.48 14.14
CA GLU A 82 -7.24 -6.68 15.09
C GLU A 82 -6.38 -5.57 15.69
N TYR A 83 -6.97 -4.40 15.86
CA TYR A 83 -6.38 -3.23 16.51
C TYR A 83 -7.24 -2.88 17.71
N LEU A 84 -6.65 -2.86 18.90
CA LEU A 84 -7.34 -2.55 20.16
C LEU A 84 -6.78 -1.25 20.72
N TYR A 85 -7.65 -0.34 21.11
CA TYR A 85 -7.27 1.00 21.57
C TYR A 85 -7.68 1.22 23.02
N GLU A 86 -6.72 1.68 23.82
CA GLU A 86 -6.97 2.24 25.15
C GLU A 86 -6.73 3.76 25.11
N TYR A 87 -7.45 4.47 25.96
CA TYR A 87 -7.46 5.92 25.99
C TYR A 87 -7.03 6.45 27.34
N ASP A 88 -6.28 7.56 27.34
CA ASP A 88 -6.04 8.32 28.56
C ASP A 88 -7.28 9.10 29.01
N ASN A 89 -7.18 9.71 30.19
CA ASN A 89 -8.26 10.51 30.78
C ASN A 89 -8.64 11.73 29.93
N MET A 90 -7.75 12.19 29.05
CA MET A 90 -7.99 13.31 28.13
C MET A 90 -8.60 12.85 26.79
N GLY A 91 -8.72 11.54 26.59
CA GLY A 91 -9.30 10.93 25.41
C GLY A 91 -8.37 10.76 24.21
N ARG A 92 -7.06 10.85 24.43
CA ARG A 92 -6.04 10.44 23.44
C ARG A 92 -5.82 8.94 23.55
N ILE A 93 -5.49 8.29 22.45
CA ILE A 93 -5.08 6.88 22.50
C ILE A 93 -3.72 6.82 23.20
N ASN A 94 -3.62 6.05 24.28
CA ASN A 94 -2.37 5.86 25.03
C ASN A 94 -1.77 4.45 24.82
N LYS A 95 -2.52 3.53 24.21
CA LYS A 95 -2.03 2.21 23.85
C LYS A 95 -2.78 1.65 22.64
N VAL A 96 -2.01 1.00 21.77
CA VAL A 96 -2.49 0.22 20.63
C VAL A 96 -1.97 -1.21 20.80
N THR A 97 -2.86 -2.19 20.79
CA THR A 97 -2.49 -3.61 20.71
C THR A 97 -2.90 -4.15 19.35
N ILE A 98 -1.93 -4.69 18.61
CA ILE A 98 -2.07 -5.19 17.24
C ILE A 98 -1.95 -6.71 17.28
N LYS A 99 -2.98 -7.39 16.80
CA LYS A 99 -3.01 -8.85 16.66
C LYS A 99 -3.12 -9.20 15.20
N GLN A 100 -2.05 -9.71 14.60
CA GLN A 100 -2.05 -10.19 13.22
C GLN A 100 -1.88 -11.71 13.22
N GLU A 101 -2.63 -12.42 12.37
CA GLU A 101 -2.55 -13.88 12.29
C GLU A 101 -1.10 -14.32 11.99
N ARG A 102 -0.59 -15.31 12.75
CA ARG A 102 0.78 -15.84 12.65
C ARG A 102 1.91 -14.85 12.96
N LYS A 103 1.62 -13.70 13.57
CA LYS A 103 2.63 -12.79 14.09
C LYS A 103 2.50 -12.67 15.62
N PRO A 104 3.60 -12.39 16.34
CA PRO A 104 3.52 -11.98 17.74
C PRO A 104 2.60 -10.77 17.90
N GLU A 105 1.98 -10.66 19.07
CA GLU A 105 1.24 -9.46 19.44
C GLU A 105 2.21 -8.27 19.52
N ASP A 106 1.87 -7.16 18.85
CA ASP A 106 2.63 -5.91 18.89
C ASP A 106 1.86 -4.91 19.76
N VAL A 107 2.51 -4.45 20.83
CA VAL A 107 1.94 -3.50 21.79
C VAL A 107 2.73 -2.21 21.74
N ARG A 108 2.05 -1.11 21.45
CA ARG A 108 2.62 0.23 21.38
C ARG A 108 1.96 1.14 22.40
N THR A 109 2.74 1.91 23.15
CA THR A 109 2.23 2.86 24.15
C THR A 109 2.66 4.29 23.83
N PHE A 110 1.80 5.24 24.19
CA PHE A 110 1.93 6.66 23.92
C PHE A 110 1.76 7.43 25.22
N THR A 111 2.88 7.90 25.77
CA THR A 111 2.90 8.66 27.02
C THR A 111 3.03 10.14 26.70
N TYR A 112 1.91 10.85 26.79
CA TYR A 112 1.84 12.28 26.54
C TYR A 112 2.30 13.10 27.75
N LYS A 113 3.26 13.99 27.51
CA LYS A 113 3.69 15.05 28.43
C LYS A 113 3.17 16.40 27.92
N ASP A 114 3.51 17.48 28.62
CA ASP A 114 3.07 18.84 28.27
C ASP A 114 3.53 19.29 26.87
N TYR A 115 4.75 18.93 26.46
CA TYR A 115 5.37 19.38 25.21
C TYR A 115 5.99 18.24 24.40
N SER A 116 5.63 16.99 24.71
CA SER A 116 6.17 15.83 24.01
C SER A 116 5.26 14.61 24.15
N VAL A 117 5.51 13.60 23.31
CA VAL A 117 4.96 12.26 23.45
C VAL A 117 6.11 11.26 23.39
N ILE A 118 6.14 10.34 24.35
CA ILE A 118 7.02 9.17 24.29
C ILE A 118 6.25 8.05 23.63
N ILE A 119 6.79 7.53 22.53
CA ILE A 119 6.27 6.34 21.84
C ILE A 119 7.15 5.17 22.22
N THR A 120 6.55 4.14 22.80
CA THR A 120 7.24 2.87 23.09
C THR A 120 6.66 1.78 22.23
N ALA A 121 7.49 1.11 21.43
CA ALA A 121 7.07 0.08 20.48
C ALA A 121 8.18 -0.97 20.28
N PRO A 122 7.84 -2.18 19.79
CA PRO A 122 8.84 -3.12 19.31
C PRO A 122 9.69 -2.50 18.20
N TYR A 123 11.00 -2.72 18.29
CA TYR A 123 11.98 -2.33 17.30
C TYR A 123 11.84 -3.23 16.07
N ASP A 124 12.05 -2.68 14.87
CA ASP A 124 11.80 -3.40 13.60
C ASP A 124 12.87 -4.49 13.29
N THR A 125 13.86 -4.69 14.18
CA THR A 125 14.86 -5.75 14.08
C THR A 125 14.59 -6.83 15.12
N GLU A 126 14.26 -8.02 14.63
CA GLU A 126 14.17 -9.24 15.43
C GLU A 126 15.58 -9.76 15.75
N VAL A 127 15.89 -9.99 17.02
CA VAL A 127 17.11 -10.63 17.48
C VAL A 127 16.71 -11.87 18.28
N ASN A 128 17.11 -13.05 17.83
CA ASN A 128 16.83 -14.34 18.49
C ASN A 128 15.33 -14.64 18.74
N GLY A 129 14.43 -14.24 17.83
CA GLY A 129 13.00 -14.50 18.01
C GLY A 129 12.27 -13.46 18.86
N GLN A 130 12.95 -12.38 19.26
CA GLN A 130 12.38 -11.30 20.07
C GLN A 130 12.68 -9.95 19.44
N TYR A 131 11.73 -9.03 19.55
CA TYR A 131 11.92 -7.64 19.17
C TYR A 131 12.34 -6.85 20.42
N ASP A 132 13.46 -6.13 20.34
CA ASP A 132 13.83 -5.16 21.38
C ASP A 132 12.73 -4.09 21.49
N ILE A 133 12.46 -3.57 22.68
CA ILE A 133 11.50 -2.47 22.85
C ILE A 133 12.27 -1.15 22.84
N GLN A 134 11.85 -0.19 22.01
CA GLN A 134 12.43 1.16 21.98
C GLN A 134 11.42 2.20 22.43
N ALA A 135 11.92 3.22 23.13
CA ALA A 135 11.18 4.42 23.49
C ALA A 135 11.81 5.64 22.81
N VAL A 136 11.01 6.38 22.04
CA VAL A 136 11.44 7.60 21.36
C VAL A 136 10.53 8.74 21.77
N GLU A 137 11.13 9.86 22.19
CA GLU A 137 10.40 11.07 22.58
C GLU A 137 10.36 12.07 21.42
N TYR A 138 9.14 12.47 21.04
CA TYR A 138 8.88 13.48 20.03
C TYR A 138 8.30 14.72 20.68
N GLY A 139 8.84 15.91 20.36
CA GLY A 139 8.27 17.17 20.83
C GLY A 139 6.87 17.43 20.27
N LEU A 140 6.12 18.35 20.87
CA LEU A 140 4.85 18.88 20.35
C LEU A 140 5.03 20.36 20.01
N ASN A 141 4.37 20.82 18.95
CA ASN A 141 4.27 22.25 18.68
C ASN A 141 3.26 22.93 19.63
N ALA A 142 3.13 24.26 19.57
CA ALA A 142 2.20 25.01 20.42
C ALA A 142 0.72 24.61 20.23
N ALA A 143 0.35 24.06 19.06
CA ALA A 143 -0.98 23.52 18.78
C ALA A 143 -1.14 22.05 19.24
N GLY A 144 -0.10 21.46 19.84
CA GLY A 144 -0.09 20.10 20.32
C GLY A 144 0.17 19.03 19.26
N ASN A 145 0.57 19.43 18.05
CA ASN A 145 0.89 18.49 16.98
C ASN A 145 2.27 17.88 17.20
N THR A 146 2.39 16.59 16.92
CA THR A 146 3.64 15.85 17.07
C THR A 146 4.69 16.33 16.08
N LEU A 147 5.81 16.82 16.59
CA LEU A 147 7.00 17.22 15.84
C LEU A 147 7.79 15.96 15.42
N GLY A 148 8.50 16.03 14.30
CA GLY A 148 9.30 14.90 13.79
C GLY A 148 8.55 13.95 12.86
N PHE A 149 7.22 14.06 12.75
CA PHE A 149 6.44 13.39 11.70
C PHE A 149 6.30 14.22 10.43
N GLY A 150 6.20 15.55 10.58
CA GLY A 150 6.01 16.44 9.46
C GLY A 150 5.91 17.89 9.88
N MET A 151 5.71 18.74 8.88
CA MET A 151 5.47 20.17 9.07
C MET A 151 4.00 20.48 8.91
N TYR A 152 3.53 21.55 9.55
CA TYR A 152 2.12 21.95 9.54
C TYR A 152 1.95 23.33 8.91
N ASN A 153 0.83 23.57 8.23
CA ASN A 153 0.46 24.90 7.75
C ASN A 153 -0.19 25.75 8.87
N GLU A 154 -0.59 26.99 8.56
CA GLU A 154 -1.20 27.91 9.54
C GLU A 154 -2.52 27.37 10.12
N LYS A 155 -3.30 26.63 9.32
CA LYS A 155 -4.51 25.91 9.74
C LYS A 155 -4.21 24.62 10.52
N GLN A 156 -2.93 24.37 10.84
CA GLN A 156 -2.46 23.16 11.51
C GLN A 156 -2.79 21.87 10.76
N GLN A 157 -2.89 21.92 9.43
CA GLN A 157 -2.96 20.75 8.57
C GLN A 157 -1.55 20.30 8.19
N LEU A 158 -1.34 18.99 8.05
CA LEU A 158 -0.05 18.42 7.68
C LEU A 158 0.37 18.88 6.28
N LYS A 159 1.46 19.64 6.17
CA LYS A 159 1.96 20.26 4.94
C LYS A 159 3.05 19.42 4.27
N SER A 160 3.84 18.68 5.03
CA SER A 160 4.87 17.79 4.48
C SER A 160 5.24 16.70 5.46
N VAL A 161 5.66 15.54 4.94
CA VAL A 161 6.19 14.40 5.71
C VAL A 161 7.39 13.88 4.96
N SER A 162 8.55 13.80 5.60
CA SER A 162 9.80 13.45 4.92
C SER A 162 9.98 14.31 3.65
N ASP A 163 10.13 13.70 2.47
CA ASP A 163 10.28 14.36 1.18
C ASP A 163 8.94 14.61 0.45
N GLU A 164 7.81 14.25 1.07
CA GLU A 164 6.48 14.42 0.50
C GLU A 164 5.89 15.80 0.84
N ILE A 165 5.32 16.47 -0.16
CA ILE A 165 4.64 17.76 -0.02
C ILE A 165 3.14 17.55 -0.19
N ILE A 166 2.35 18.02 0.78
CA ILE A 166 0.90 17.82 0.84
C ILE A 166 0.20 19.14 0.51
N THR A 167 -0.69 19.09 -0.49
CA THR A 167 -1.50 20.23 -0.94
C THR A 167 -2.92 20.10 -0.43
N TRP A 168 -3.46 21.20 0.09
CA TRP A 168 -4.81 21.27 0.65
C TRP A 168 -5.66 22.29 -0.11
N GLU A 169 -6.88 21.90 -0.45
CA GLU A 169 -7.90 22.79 -1.00
C GLU A 169 -9.24 22.50 -0.33
N ASN A 170 -9.97 23.55 0.05
CA ASN A 170 -11.26 23.43 0.74
C ASN A 170 -11.20 22.48 1.97
N ASP A 171 -10.06 22.52 2.68
CA ASP A 171 -9.76 21.70 3.86
C ASP A 171 -9.72 20.17 3.60
N ASN A 172 -9.48 19.75 2.36
CA ASN A 172 -9.17 18.37 1.97
C ASN A 172 -7.80 18.29 1.30
N ILE A 173 -7.07 17.18 1.47
CA ILE A 173 -5.80 16.95 0.77
C ILE A 173 -6.12 16.65 -0.70
N THR A 174 -5.68 17.46 -1.65
CA THR A 174 -5.92 17.18 -3.09
C THR A 174 -4.77 16.45 -3.75
N LYS A 175 -3.53 16.72 -3.29
CA LYS A 175 -2.31 16.18 -3.89
C LYS A 175 -1.25 15.88 -2.85
N ILE A 176 -0.48 14.83 -3.11
CA ILE A 176 0.76 14.51 -2.40
C ILE A 176 1.85 14.34 -3.44
N ILE A 177 2.89 15.15 -3.34
CA ILE A 177 3.98 15.22 -4.30
C ILE A 177 5.21 14.58 -3.69
N SER A 178 5.79 13.60 -4.37
CA SER A 178 7.06 12.98 -4.01
C SER A 178 8.04 13.01 -5.19
N LYS A 179 9.31 12.72 -4.92
CA LYS A 179 10.37 12.63 -5.95
C LYS A 179 10.80 11.17 -6.10
N ASP A 180 10.90 10.70 -7.36
CA ASP A 180 11.58 9.45 -7.67
C ASP A 180 13.02 9.75 -8.11
N ASP A 181 13.95 9.58 -7.16
CA ASP A 181 15.37 9.83 -7.37
C ASP A 181 16.02 8.81 -8.32
N ARG A 182 15.34 7.68 -8.63
CA ARG A 182 15.84 6.64 -9.55
C ARG A 182 15.73 7.02 -11.02
N GLU A 183 14.80 7.93 -11.37
CA GLU A 183 14.53 8.38 -12.74
C GLU A 183 14.77 9.89 -12.91
N GLY A 184 15.89 10.42 -12.38
CA GLY A 184 16.29 11.81 -12.62
C GLY A 184 15.39 12.85 -11.92
N ASN A 185 14.95 12.56 -10.69
CA ASN A 185 14.09 13.42 -9.87
C ASN A 185 12.70 13.66 -10.49
N LYS A 186 12.10 12.60 -11.05
CA LYS A 186 10.74 12.68 -11.59
C LYS A 186 9.76 13.03 -10.47
N ILE A 187 8.90 14.01 -10.73
CA ILE A 187 7.85 14.40 -9.80
C ILE A 187 6.70 13.40 -9.93
N LEU A 188 6.37 12.73 -8.83
CA LEU A 188 5.24 11.83 -8.71
C LEU A 188 4.12 12.55 -7.97
N GLU A 189 2.94 12.62 -8.59
CA GLU A 189 1.77 13.27 -8.02
C GLU A 189 0.70 12.23 -7.68
N THR A 190 0.50 11.98 -6.38
CA THR A 190 -0.64 11.23 -5.88
C THR A 190 -1.84 12.16 -5.76
N VAL A 191 -2.97 11.80 -6.37
CA VAL A 191 -4.19 12.62 -6.41
C VAL A 191 -5.29 11.97 -5.57
N LEU A 192 -5.96 12.78 -4.76
CA LEU A 192 -7.07 12.34 -3.91
C LEU A 192 -8.37 13.04 -4.31
N THR A 193 -9.46 12.27 -4.27
CA THR A 193 -10.82 12.78 -4.40
C THR A 193 -11.64 12.38 -3.17
N TYR A 194 -12.72 13.11 -2.87
CA TYR A 194 -13.47 12.97 -1.63
C TYR A 194 -14.96 12.77 -1.88
N TYR A 195 -15.63 12.16 -0.90
CA TYR A 195 -17.08 12.24 -0.78
C TYR A 195 -17.52 13.60 -0.22
N ASN A 196 -18.82 13.89 -0.28
CA ASN A 196 -19.39 15.05 0.42
C ASN A 196 -19.63 14.77 1.91
N ASN A 197 -19.55 13.51 2.33
CA ASN A 197 -19.70 13.09 3.73
C ASN A 197 -18.61 13.71 4.60
N GLU A 198 -19.00 14.25 5.76
CA GLU A 198 -18.07 14.78 6.75
C GLU A 198 -17.24 13.64 7.37
N ASN A 199 -15.96 13.92 7.58
CA ASN A 199 -15.05 13.05 8.33
C ASN A 199 -15.24 13.23 9.85
N LYS A 200 -16.36 12.72 10.39
CA LYS A 200 -16.62 12.76 11.84
C LYS A 200 -15.60 11.98 12.67
N ASN A 201 -15.01 10.95 12.07
CA ASN A 201 -13.98 10.12 12.67
C ASN A 201 -12.60 10.80 12.80
N LYS A 202 -12.41 11.96 12.15
CA LYS A 202 -11.13 12.67 12.10
C LYS A 202 -9.98 11.81 11.55
N PHE A 203 -10.27 10.90 10.63
CA PHE A 203 -9.23 10.09 9.98
C PHE A 203 -8.25 11.01 9.25
N ASN A 204 -6.97 10.87 9.56
CA ASN A 204 -5.90 11.66 8.94
C ASN A 204 -4.95 10.72 8.19
N VAL A 205 -5.48 10.08 7.14
CA VAL A 205 -4.74 9.16 6.29
C VAL A 205 -4.09 9.96 5.17
N PHE A 206 -2.77 10.00 5.16
CA PHE A 206 -1.97 10.74 4.17
C PHE A 206 -0.92 9.87 3.48
N SER A 207 -0.68 8.65 3.94
CA SER A 207 0.28 7.74 3.31
C SER A 207 -0.49 6.61 2.61
N PHE A 208 -0.19 6.38 1.33
CA PHE A 208 -0.90 5.43 0.47
C PHE A 208 0.05 4.56 -0.38
N ASP A 209 1.31 4.97 -0.50
CA ASP A 209 2.34 4.24 -1.23
C ASP A 209 3.10 3.31 -0.29
N PHE A 210 2.61 2.07 -0.18
CA PHE A 210 3.20 1.04 0.66
C PHE A 210 3.62 -0.18 -0.16
N SER A 211 4.65 -0.87 0.35
CA SER A 211 5.11 -2.16 -0.18
C SER A 211 4.03 -3.26 -0.14
N ARG A 212 4.33 -4.42 -0.76
CA ARG A 212 4.19 -5.76 -0.14
C ARG A 212 3.22 -5.91 1.05
N GLU A 213 3.58 -5.32 2.17
CA GLU A 213 3.10 -5.81 3.46
C GLU A 213 2.16 -4.85 4.17
N SER A 214 1.87 -3.70 3.59
CA SER A 214 1.09 -2.67 4.27
C SER A 214 0.09 -1.97 3.35
N ARG A 215 -1.04 -1.59 3.94
CA ARG A 215 -2.15 -0.88 3.29
C ARG A 215 -2.37 0.45 3.97
N SER A 216 -3.11 1.34 3.32
CA SER A 216 -3.27 2.72 3.75
C SER A 216 -3.88 2.80 5.15
N PHE A 217 -5.04 2.16 5.35
CA PHE A 217 -5.71 2.15 6.65
C PHE A 217 -5.05 1.22 7.66
N MET A 218 -4.50 0.06 7.24
CA MET A 218 -3.73 -0.80 8.14
C MET A 218 -2.57 -0.03 8.79
N ASN A 219 -1.77 0.68 7.99
CA ASN A 219 -0.66 1.46 8.52
C ASN A 219 -1.14 2.58 9.44
N TYR A 220 -2.21 3.30 9.05
CA TYR A 220 -2.81 4.34 9.88
C TYR A 220 -3.29 3.80 11.25
N PHE A 221 -3.90 2.61 11.26
CA PHE A 221 -4.43 2.00 12.48
C PHE A 221 -3.37 1.42 13.42
N GLU A 222 -2.17 1.14 12.93
CA GLU A 222 -1.06 0.62 13.73
C GLU A 222 -0.43 1.69 14.65
N MET A 223 -0.38 2.95 14.22
CA MET A 223 0.26 4.01 15.03
C MET A 223 -0.23 5.43 14.74
N PRO A 224 -0.31 5.92 13.48
CA PRO A 224 -0.68 7.31 13.22
C PRO A 224 -2.03 7.74 13.81
N ILE A 225 -3.01 6.83 13.91
CA ILE A 225 -4.29 7.10 14.57
C ILE A 225 -4.15 7.54 16.03
N ALA A 226 -3.09 7.08 16.71
CA ALA A 226 -2.88 7.36 18.12
C ALA A 226 -2.24 8.72 18.37
N LEU A 227 -1.70 9.37 17.32
CA LEU A 227 -0.94 10.61 17.40
C LEU A 227 -1.80 11.83 17.05
N ILE A 228 -1.47 12.97 17.67
CA ILE A 228 -2.01 14.26 17.27
C ILE A 228 -1.15 14.79 16.11
N ILE A 229 -1.67 14.69 14.89
CA ILE A 229 -1.00 15.08 13.64
C ILE A 229 -1.77 16.17 12.90
N GLY A 230 -2.33 17.12 13.64
CA GLY A 230 -3.04 18.27 13.09
C GLY A 230 -4.47 17.99 12.65
N ALA A 231 -5.05 18.99 11.99
CA ALA A 231 -6.43 18.93 11.49
C ALA A 231 -6.57 17.89 10.38
N SER A 232 -7.56 17.00 10.53
CA SER A 232 -7.92 16.00 9.53
C SER A 232 -8.60 16.63 8.31
N PRO A 233 -8.61 15.96 7.15
CA PRO A 233 -9.48 16.31 6.03
C PRO A 233 -10.93 16.48 6.47
N LYS A 234 -11.59 17.50 5.92
CA LYS A 234 -13.01 17.81 6.16
C LYS A 234 -13.91 16.64 5.77
N ASN A 235 -13.58 15.95 4.69
CA ASN A 235 -14.37 14.88 4.11
C ASN A 235 -13.62 13.55 4.11
N LEU A 236 -14.36 12.46 3.89
CA LEU A 236 -13.75 11.13 3.73
C LEU A 236 -13.18 10.94 2.31
N PRO A 237 -11.94 10.44 2.18
CA PRO A 237 -11.33 10.20 0.87
C PRO A 237 -12.07 9.10 0.13
N LYS A 238 -12.38 9.32 -1.14
CA LYS A 238 -13.12 8.41 -2.01
C LYS A 238 -12.19 7.57 -2.87
N LYS A 239 -11.18 8.19 -3.47
CA LYS A 239 -10.28 7.54 -4.41
C LYS A 239 -8.92 8.21 -4.37
N VAL A 240 -7.88 7.39 -4.43
CA VAL A 240 -6.49 7.79 -4.49
C VAL A 240 -5.88 7.21 -5.75
N VAL A 241 -5.21 8.04 -6.55
CA VAL A 241 -4.48 7.64 -7.75
C VAL A 241 -3.01 7.92 -7.50
N ILE A 242 -2.20 6.88 -7.47
CA ILE A 242 -0.79 6.91 -7.09
C ILE A 242 0.02 6.49 -8.31
N PRO A 243 0.94 7.32 -8.82
CA PRO A 243 1.79 6.92 -9.92
C PRO A 243 2.80 5.89 -9.42
N SER A 244 2.75 4.68 -9.97
CA SER A 244 3.71 3.62 -9.71
C SER A 244 4.70 3.55 -10.87
N SER A 245 5.99 3.69 -10.59
CA SER A 245 7.02 3.52 -11.62
C SER A 245 7.05 2.07 -12.10
N ARG A 246 6.97 1.86 -13.42
CA ARG A 246 7.12 0.54 -14.03
C ARG A 246 7.95 0.54 -15.31
N TYR A 247 8.49 -0.66 -15.54
CA TYR A 247 9.16 -1.22 -16.69
C TYR A 247 8.69 -0.63 -18.04
N ASN A 248 9.63 -0.32 -18.94
CA ASN A 248 9.48 0.40 -20.22
C ASN A 248 9.26 1.92 -20.14
N GLY A 249 9.38 2.56 -18.97
CA GLY A 249 9.43 4.03 -18.84
C GLY A 249 8.07 4.74 -18.83
N GLU A 250 6.96 3.98 -18.86
CA GLU A 250 5.60 4.51 -18.69
C GLU A 250 5.14 4.36 -17.22
N ILE A 251 4.52 5.40 -16.67
CA ILE A 251 3.93 5.35 -15.33
C ILE A 251 2.62 4.57 -15.39
N GLU A 252 2.48 3.54 -14.56
CA GLU A 252 1.20 2.87 -14.33
C GLU A 252 0.64 3.32 -12.98
N ASN A 253 -0.63 3.71 -12.90
CA ASN A 253 -1.21 4.21 -11.66
C ASN A 253 -1.74 3.07 -10.78
N LYS A 254 -1.27 2.96 -9.54
CA LYS A 254 -2.01 2.24 -8.48
C LYS A 254 -3.25 3.05 -8.14
N ILE A 255 -4.40 2.38 -8.08
CA ILE A 255 -5.68 3.02 -7.72
C ILE A 255 -6.18 2.40 -6.43
N ILE A 256 -6.57 3.23 -5.48
CA ILE A 256 -7.25 2.83 -4.25
C ILE A 256 -8.63 3.45 -4.24
N GLU A 257 -9.68 2.65 -4.16
CA GLU A 257 -11.06 3.09 -4.05
C GLU A 257 -11.62 2.73 -2.68
N LEU A 258 -12.11 3.75 -1.99
CA LEU A 258 -12.55 3.70 -0.60
C LEU A 258 -14.08 3.80 -0.55
N ALA A 259 -14.69 2.85 0.16
CA ALA A 259 -16.11 2.85 0.45
C ALA A 259 -16.35 2.79 1.96
N TYR A 260 -17.42 3.45 2.40
CA TYR A 260 -17.77 3.59 3.80
C TYR A 260 -19.22 3.23 4.04
N THR A 261 -19.48 2.64 5.20
CA THR A 261 -20.83 2.58 5.77
C THR A 261 -20.82 3.28 7.12
N PHE A 262 -21.96 3.77 7.56
CA PHE A 262 -22.07 4.62 8.74
C PHE A 262 -23.03 4.02 9.77
N ASP A 263 -22.82 4.35 11.04
CA ASP A 263 -23.81 4.16 12.08
C ASP A 263 -24.86 5.28 12.08
N ASN A 264 -25.81 5.21 13.02
CA ASN A 264 -26.91 6.19 13.12
C ASN A 264 -26.44 7.62 13.46
N ASP A 265 -25.25 7.76 14.06
CA ASP A 265 -24.68 9.05 14.43
C ASP A 265 -23.83 9.65 13.27
N GLY A 266 -23.69 8.90 12.17
CA GLY A 266 -22.90 9.27 11.01
C GLY A 266 -21.41 9.01 11.16
N PHE A 267 -20.98 8.20 12.14
CA PHE A 267 -19.60 7.73 12.24
C PHE A 267 -19.40 6.48 11.38
N VAL A 268 -18.20 6.31 10.85
CA VAL A 268 -17.86 5.19 9.97
C VAL A 268 -17.93 3.87 10.74
N LYS A 269 -18.77 2.95 10.28
CA LYS A 269 -18.89 1.58 10.81
C LYS A 269 -18.00 0.60 10.08
N ASN A 270 -17.97 0.68 8.75
CA ASN A 270 -17.09 -0.18 7.93
C ASN A 270 -16.36 0.62 6.87
N ILE A 271 -15.15 0.18 6.53
CA ILE A 271 -14.33 0.70 5.43
C ILE A 271 -14.02 -0.47 4.48
N SER A 272 -14.12 -0.24 3.18
CA SER A 272 -13.58 -1.13 2.15
C SER A 272 -12.50 -0.38 1.38
N GLU A 273 -11.28 -0.93 1.36
CA GLU A 273 -10.15 -0.45 0.57
C GLU A 273 -9.94 -1.41 -0.61
N ASN A 274 -10.31 -0.96 -1.81
CA ASN A 274 -10.16 -1.72 -3.05
C ASN A 274 -8.91 -1.21 -3.78
N GLU A 275 -7.89 -2.05 -3.88
CA GLU A 275 -6.62 -1.71 -4.52
C GLU A 275 -6.48 -2.41 -5.87
N TYR A 276 -6.19 -1.61 -6.90
CA TYR A 276 -5.92 -2.06 -8.25
C TYR A 276 -4.45 -1.79 -8.60
N LEU A 277 -3.84 -2.70 -9.36
CA LEU A 277 -2.50 -2.54 -9.97
C LEU A 277 -1.29 -2.63 -9.03
N ARG A 278 -1.31 -3.58 -8.08
CA ARG A 278 -0.08 -3.97 -7.39
C ARG A 278 0.80 -4.87 -8.28
N THR A 279 2.09 -4.57 -8.37
CA THR A 279 3.07 -5.33 -9.16
C THR A 279 3.29 -6.70 -8.51
N GLY A 280 2.68 -7.74 -9.08
CA GLY A 280 3.02 -9.14 -8.81
C GLY A 280 4.44 -9.50 -9.27
N THR A 281 4.87 -10.73 -9.00
CA THR A 281 6.20 -11.21 -9.40
C THR A 281 6.25 -11.36 -10.92
N SER A 282 7.37 -11.00 -11.55
CA SER A 282 7.54 -11.18 -12.99
C SER A 282 8.12 -12.55 -13.34
N VAL A 283 7.58 -13.17 -14.39
CA VAL A 283 8.17 -14.35 -15.03
C VAL A 283 8.54 -13.96 -16.45
N GLY A 284 9.80 -14.19 -16.82
CA GLY A 284 10.33 -13.89 -18.14
C GLY A 284 10.52 -15.15 -18.98
N ALA A 285 10.32 -15.06 -20.29
CA ALA A 285 10.80 -16.06 -21.25
C ALA A 285 11.37 -15.38 -22.49
N TYR A 286 12.27 -16.06 -23.19
CA TYR A 286 12.98 -15.55 -24.35
C TYR A 286 12.98 -16.58 -25.47
N TYR A 287 12.55 -16.16 -26.66
CA TYR A 287 12.46 -16.97 -27.87
C TYR A 287 13.27 -16.29 -28.97
N GLN A 288 14.17 -17.01 -29.64
CA GLN A 288 15.09 -16.45 -30.64
C GLN A 288 15.21 -17.32 -31.89
N ASN A 289 15.64 -16.71 -32.99
CA ASN A 289 15.92 -17.37 -34.26
C ASN A 289 17.42 -17.19 -34.63
N PRO A 290 18.19 -18.29 -34.85
CA PRO A 290 17.85 -19.69 -34.59
C PRO A 290 17.74 -19.99 -33.07
N SER A 291 16.87 -20.93 -32.70
CA SER A 291 16.58 -21.27 -31.30
C SER A 291 17.64 -22.19 -30.69
N TYR A 292 17.82 -22.09 -29.36
CA TYR A 292 18.56 -23.06 -28.54
C TYR A 292 17.61 -24.05 -27.81
N GLY A 293 16.29 -23.93 -27.97
CA GLY A 293 15.28 -24.76 -27.30
C GLY A 293 14.05 -25.08 -28.17
N ASP A 294 13.04 -25.75 -27.59
CA ASP A 294 11.93 -26.40 -28.32
C ASP A 294 11.00 -25.46 -29.10
N ILE A 295 10.88 -24.19 -28.68
CA ILE A 295 10.02 -23.18 -29.33
C ILE A 295 10.88 -22.01 -29.78
N ASP A 296 10.84 -21.73 -31.09
CA ASP A 296 11.52 -20.58 -31.69
C ASP A 296 10.60 -19.33 -31.77
N ALA A 297 11.17 -18.19 -32.15
CA ALA A 297 10.41 -16.94 -32.21
C ALA A 297 9.29 -17.00 -33.27
N THR A 298 9.50 -17.73 -34.36
CA THR A 298 8.52 -17.89 -35.44
C THR A 298 7.29 -18.69 -34.99
N THR A 299 7.52 -19.81 -34.31
CA THR A 299 6.48 -20.69 -33.77
C THR A 299 5.65 -19.94 -32.73
N MET A 300 6.31 -19.23 -31.81
CA MET A 300 5.62 -18.39 -30.83
C MET A 300 4.79 -17.29 -31.51
N SER A 301 5.33 -16.61 -32.54
CA SER A 301 4.58 -15.61 -33.32
C SER A 301 3.30 -16.19 -33.92
N ASN A 302 3.35 -17.39 -34.49
CA ASN A 302 2.17 -18.06 -35.06
C ASN A 302 1.14 -18.40 -33.99
N THR A 303 1.57 -18.92 -32.84
CA THR A 303 0.70 -19.20 -31.69
C THR A 303 -0.05 -17.95 -31.22
N LEU A 304 0.66 -16.81 -31.09
CA LEU A 304 0.05 -15.56 -30.65
C LEU A 304 -0.94 -15.01 -31.68
N GLN A 305 -0.63 -15.13 -32.98
CA GLN A 305 -1.52 -14.68 -34.06
C GLN A 305 -2.79 -15.53 -34.17
N ASP A 306 -2.68 -16.85 -34.00
CA ASP A 306 -3.84 -17.76 -33.93
C ASP A 306 -4.73 -17.44 -32.73
N LEU A 307 -4.13 -17.22 -31.55
CA LEU A 307 -4.88 -16.82 -30.35
C LEU A 307 -5.63 -15.49 -30.56
N MET A 308 -4.97 -14.47 -31.11
CA MET A 308 -5.61 -13.19 -31.44
C MET A 308 -6.81 -13.40 -32.38
N THR A 309 -6.64 -14.19 -33.44
CA THR A 309 -7.70 -14.49 -34.40
C THR A 309 -8.89 -15.20 -33.72
N LYS A 310 -8.62 -16.15 -32.82
CA LYS A 310 -9.66 -16.84 -32.05
C LYS A 310 -10.37 -15.92 -31.06
N ILE A 311 -9.67 -14.94 -30.48
CA ILE A 311 -10.28 -13.90 -29.63
C ILE A 311 -11.18 -12.98 -30.46
N ASP A 312 -10.67 -12.48 -31.60
CA ASP A 312 -11.43 -11.58 -32.49
C ASP A 312 -12.70 -12.24 -33.04
N ASN A 313 -12.62 -13.55 -33.34
CA ASN A 313 -13.76 -14.34 -33.81
C ASN A 313 -14.70 -14.81 -32.67
N GLY A 314 -14.37 -14.55 -31.40
CA GLY A 314 -15.16 -14.97 -30.25
C GLY A 314 -15.10 -16.46 -29.89
N THR A 315 -14.23 -17.24 -30.56
CA THR A 315 -14.03 -18.68 -30.27
C THR A 315 -13.32 -18.89 -28.94
N VAL A 316 -12.42 -17.98 -28.55
CA VAL A 316 -11.80 -17.97 -27.22
C VAL A 316 -12.42 -16.83 -26.42
N THR A 317 -13.10 -17.19 -25.34
CA THR A 317 -13.67 -16.24 -24.36
C THR A 317 -12.86 -16.28 -23.06
N GLY A 318 -12.88 -15.20 -22.28
CA GLY A 318 -12.12 -15.12 -21.02
C GLY A 318 -10.64 -14.74 -21.19
N LYS A 319 -10.24 -14.26 -22.37
CA LYS A 319 -8.95 -13.61 -22.62
C LYS A 319 -9.18 -12.38 -23.48
N SER A 320 -8.37 -11.35 -23.32
CA SER A 320 -8.35 -10.19 -24.21
C SER A 320 -6.92 -9.84 -24.58
N TYR A 321 -6.75 -9.08 -25.65
CA TYR A 321 -5.44 -8.56 -26.03
C TYR A 321 -5.52 -7.12 -26.49
N LYS A 322 -4.39 -6.41 -26.41
CA LYS A 322 -4.18 -5.10 -27.02
C LYS A 322 -2.79 -5.02 -27.64
N VAL A 323 -2.68 -4.28 -28.73
CA VAL A 323 -1.37 -3.90 -29.30
C VAL A 323 -0.94 -2.62 -28.60
N ILE A 324 0.12 -2.70 -27.80
CA ILE A 324 0.69 -1.55 -27.06
C ILE A 324 1.48 -0.66 -28.02
N ASN A 325 2.24 -1.29 -28.90
CA ASN A 325 3.11 -0.62 -29.85
C ASN A 325 3.26 -1.46 -31.13
N ASN A 326 3.40 -0.80 -32.28
CA ASN A 326 3.69 -1.42 -33.57
C ASN A 326 4.68 -0.57 -34.39
N LYS A 327 5.89 -0.37 -33.84
CA LYS A 327 7.00 0.33 -34.51
C LYS A 327 7.66 -0.57 -35.55
N GLN A 328 8.48 0.05 -36.40
CA GLN A 328 9.17 -0.65 -37.49
C GLN A 328 10.03 -1.83 -36.99
N ASN A 329 10.79 -1.65 -35.91
CA ASN A 329 11.72 -2.66 -35.39
C ASN A 329 11.21 -3.36 -34.13
N GLU A 330 10.05 -2.97 -33.62
CA GLU A 330 9.51 -3.47 -32.36
C GLU A 330 7.98 -3.46 -32.36
N ARG A 331 7.38 -4.59 -32.01
CA ARG A 331 5.93 -4.70 -31.78
C ARG A 331 5.71 -5.26 -30.38
N VAL A 332 4.77 -4.69 -29.63
CA VAL A 332 4.43 -5.13 -28.28
C VAL A 332 2.96 -5.48 -28.22
N ILE A 333 2.66 -6.71 -27.83
CA ILE A 333 1.30 -7.24 -27.67
C ILE A 333 1.12 -7.64 -26.20
N GLN A 334 0.02 -7.19 -25.60
CA GLN A 334 -0.33 -7.53 -24.23
C GLN A 334 -1.60 -8.37 -24.22
N PHE A 335 -1.54 -9.57 -23.64
CA PHE A 335 -2.70 -10.39 -23.31
C PHE A 335 -3.09 -10.19 -21.85
N THR A 336 -4.39 -10.18 -21.58
CA THR A 336 -4.96 -10.15 -20.23
C THR A 336 -5.79 -11.41 -20.04
N ILE A 337 -5.45 -12.21 -19.03
CA ILE A 337 -6.09 -13.48 -18.69
C ILE A 337 -6.58 -13.36 -17.24
N PRO A 338 -7.89 -13.13 -17.02
CA PRO A 338 -8.46 -13.11 -15.68
C PRO A 338 -8.43 -14.50 -15.05
N ILE A 339 -7.96 -14.60 -13.81
CA ILE A 339 -7.92 -15.82 -13.02
C ILE A 339 -8.82 -15.60 -11.81
N LYS A 340 -9.80 -16.50 -11.64
CA LYS A 340 -10.64 -16.52 -10.44
C LYS A 340 -10.02 -17.48 -9.42
N VAL A 341 -9.58 -16.93 -8.29
CA VAL A 341 -9.00 -17.68 -7.18
C VAL A 341 -10.12 -17.98 -6.18
N GLU A 342 -10.61 -19.22 -6.22
CA GLU A 342 -11.76 -19.67 -5.40
C GLU A 342 -11.36 -20.16 -4.00
N LYS A 343 -10.07 -20.46 -3.81
CA LYS A 343 -9.52 -20.91 -2.53
C LYS A 343 -8.18 -20.26 -2.26
N ASP A 344 -7.93 -19.95 -1.00
CA ASP A 344 -6.66 -19.46 -0.51
C ASP A 344 -5.61 -20.58 -0.39
N SER A 345 -4.37 -20.23 -0.04
CA SER A 345 -3.24 -21.17 0.10
C SER A 345 -3.45 -22.27 1.17
N ASN A 346 -4.41 -22.10 2.09
CA ASN A 346 -4.77 -23.08 3.11
C ASN A 346 -6.10 -23.80 2.77
N GLY A 347 -6.67 -23.58 1.58
CA GLY A 347 -7.90 -24.19 1.12
C GLY A 347 -9.20 -23.51 1.59
N LYS A 348 -9.12 -22.35 2.25
CA LYS A 348 -10.30 -21.58 2.67
C LYS A 348 -10.95 -20.90 1.45
N PRO A 349 -12.28 -20.72 1.42
CA PRO A 349 -12.94 -19.98 0.33
C PRO A 349 -12.35 -18.58 0.16
N LEU A 350 -12.09 -18.22 -1.08
CA LEU A 350 -11.64 -16.89 -1.49
C LEU A 350 -12.42 -16.47 -2.73
N ASN A 351 -12.64 -15.18 -2.90
CA ASN A 351 -13.18 -14.64 -4.14
C ASN A 351 -12.28 -13.50 -4.60
N LEU A 352 -11.15 -13.87 -5.20
CA LEU A 352 -10.16 -12.94 -5.71
C LEU A 352 -10.07 -13.09 -7.23
N ILE A 353 -10.11 -11.95 -7.92
CA ILE A 353 -9.77 -11.87 -9.34
C ILE A 353 -8.32 -11.40 -9.46
N VAL A 354 -7.56 -12.10 -10.30
CA VAL A 354 -6.18 -11.74 -10.63
C VAL A 354 -6.06 -11.63 -12.14
N ASP A 355 -5.68 -10.45 -12.62
CA ASP A 355 -5.33 -10.30 -14.03
C ASP A 355 -3.90 -10.75 -14.24
N LYS A 356 -3.73 -11.86 -14.98
CA LYS A 356 -2.43 -12.27 -15.51
C LYS A 356 -2.20 -11.53 -16.81
N ILE A 357 -1.19 -10.66 -16.81
CA ILE A 357 -0.78 -9.87 -17.96
C ILE A 357 0.43 -10.53 -18.60
N CYS A 358 0.29 -10.99 -19.85
CA CYS A 358 1.40 -11.52 -20.63
C CYS A 358 1.77 -10.50 -21.72
N GLU A 359 2.90 -9.83 -21.55
CA GLU A 359 3.45 -8.91 -22.55
C GLU A 359 4.47 -9.64 -23.42
N TYR A 360 4.33 -9.52 -24.74
CA TYR A 360 5.23 -10.09 -25.73
C TYR A 360 5.83 -8.96 -26.58
N THR A 361 7.15 -8.81 -26.52
CA THR A 361 7.92 -7.85 -27.30
C THR A 361 8.64 -8.55 -28.43
N PHE A 362 8.16 -8.31 -29.64
CA PHE A 362 8.72 -8.81 -30.90
C PHE A 362 9.80 -7.84 -31.35
N ARG A 363 11.02 -8.33 -31.61
CA ARG A 363 12.07 -7.53 -32.25
C ARG A 363 12.37 -8.05 -33.64
N TYR A 364 12.59 -7.11 -34.55
CA TYR A 364 12.85 -7.39 -35.95
C TYR A 364 14.23 -6.86 -36.35
N ILE A 365 14.89 -7.60 -37.22
CA ILE A 365 16.12 -7.20 -37.90
C ILE A 365 15.83 -7.01 -39.39
N THR A 366 16.67 -6.20 -40.04
CA THR A 366 16.65 -6.05 -41.50
C THR A 366 17.81 -6.85 -42.08
N GLU A 367 17.50 -7.85 -42.90
CA GLU A 367 18.47 -8.69 -43.59
C GLU A 367 18.10 -8.70 -45.08
N ASN A 368 19.05 -8.39 -45.98
CA ASN A 368 18.79 -8.33 -47.43
C ASN A 368 17.57 -7.47 -47.84
N ASN A 369 17.40 -6.30 -47.21
CA ASN A 369 16.23 -5.40 -47.38
C ASN A 369 14.87 -6.03 -47.00
N GLN A 370 14.86 -7.17 -46.31
CA GLN A 370 13.65 -7.81 -45.78
C GLN A 370 13.62 -7.72 -44.26
N LYS A 371 12.44 -7.40 -43.71
CA LYS A 371 12.17 -7.40 -42.28
C LYS A 371 11.99 -8.85 -41.81
N LYS A 372 12.81 -9.29 -40.85
CA LYS A 372 12.81 -10.65 -40.31
C LYS A 372 12.65 -10.62 -38.80
N LEU A 373 11.79 -11.50 -38.28
CA LEU A 373 11.63 -11.67 -36.82
C LEU A 373 12.89 -12.31 -36.24
N SER A 374 13.54 -11.64 -35.31
CA SER A 374 14.75 -12.17 -34.64
C SER A 374 14.43 -12.82 -33.31
N GLN A 375 13.61 -12.16 -32.49
CA GLN A 375 13.31 -12.63 -31.13
C GLN A 375 11.95 -12.14 -30.63
N ILE A 376 11.44 -12.86 -29.63
CA ILE A 376 10.30 -12.48 -28.81
C ILE A 376 10.71 -12.59 -27.34
N GLU A 377 10.58 -11.49 -26.62
CA GLU A 377 10.70 -11.43 -25.16
C GLU A 377 9.29 -11.47 -24.55
N MET A 378 9.08 -12.31 -23.54
CA MET A 378 7.83 -12.39 -22.81
C MET A 378 8.04 -11.96 -21.36
N ASN A 379 7.15 -11.13 -20.83
CA ASN A 379 7.06 -10.79 -19.42
C ASN A 379 5.63 -11.03 -18.91
N ILE A 380 5.50 -11.82 -17.85
CA ILE A 380 4.23 -12.06 -17.18
C ILE A 380 4.17 -11.25 -15.89
N THR A 381 3.08 -10.54 -15.65
CA THR A 381 2.80 -9.85 -14.39
C THR A 381 1.43 -10.22 -13.87
N PHE A 382 1.33 -10.50 -12.57
CA PHE A 382 0.05 -10.73 -11.90
C PHE A 382 -0.45 -9.44 -11.22
N LYS A 383 -1.71 -9.10 -11.44
CA LYS A 383 -2.37 -7.91 -10.89
C LYS A 383 -3.62 -8.34 -10.12
N PRO A 384 -3.49 -8.65 -8.82
CA PRO A 384 -4.63 -9.01 -7.99
C PRO A 384 -5.52 -7.79 -7.72
N HIS A 385 -6.83 -8.00 -7.72
CA HIS A 385 -7.84 -7.00 -7.33
C HIS A 385 -8.08 -7.17 -5.84
N LEU A 386 -7.27 -6.48 -5.03
CA LEU A 386 -7.24 -6.70 -3.59
C LEU A 386 -8.36 -5.90 -2.92
N VAL A 387 -9.05 -6.53 -1.98
CA VAL A 387 -10.03 -5.86 -1.13
C VAL A 387 -9.64 -6.10 0.31
N THR A 388 -9.62 -5.02 1.09
CA THR A 388 -9.46 -5.07 2.54
C THR A 388 -10.68 -4.47 3.20
N HIS A 389 -11.22 -5.19 4.18
CA HIS A 389 -12.38 -4.76 4.94
C HIS A 389 -11.96 -4.44 6.36
N TYR A 390 -12.45 -3.32 6.87
CA TYR A 390 -12.27 -2.89 8.25
C TYR A 390 -13.65 -2.67 8.89
N GLU A 391 -13.86 -3.23 10.07
CA GLU A 391 -15.04 -3.03 10.91
C GLU A 391 -14.64 -2.30 12.18
N LEU A 392 -15.26 -1.13 12.40
CA LEU A 392 -14.97 -0.26 13.53
C LEU A 392 -16.00 -0.46 14.64
N ASN A 393 -15.50 -0.72 15.85
CA ASN A 393 -16.28 -0.94 17.05
C ASN A 393 -15.93 0.13 18.11
N TYR A 394 -16.94 0.85 18.61
CA TYR A 394 -16.80 2.03 19.46
C TYR A 394 -16.97 1.75 20.98
#